data_AF-A0A447Y0Y2-F1
#
_entry.id   AF-A0A447Y0Y2-F1
#
_cell.length_a   1.000
_cell.length_b   1.000
_cell.length_c   1.000
_cell.angle_alpha   90.00
_cell.angle_beta   90.00
_cell.angle_gamma   90.00
#
_symmetry.space_group_name_H-M   'P 1'
#
loop_
_entity.id
_entity.type
_entity.pdbx_description
1 polymer ?
#
loop_
_entity_poly.entity_id
_entity_poly.type
_entity_poly.pdbx_seq_one_letter_code
_entity_poly.pdbx_strand_id
1 'polypeptide(L)'
;MTNNPLIPQSKLPQLGTTIFTQMSALAQQHQAINLSQGFPDFDGPRYLQERLAYHVDQGANQYAPMTGVQALREAIAQKTERLYGYQTGCR
;
A
#
# COMPACT_ATOMS: atom_id res chain seq x y z
N MET A 1 -21.87 -22.36 35.46
CA MET A 1 -21.47 -21.12 34.77
C MET A 1 -21.27 -21.48 33.30
N THR A 2 -22.25 -21.22 32.45
CA THR A 2 -22.20 -21.55 31.03
C THR A 2 -21.35 -20.51 30.31
N ASN A 3 -20.11 -20.88 29.97
CA ASN A 3 -19.24 -20.11 29.07
C ASN A 3 -19.79 -20.26 27.66
N ASN A 4 -20.64 -19.33 27.23
CA ASN A 4 -21.05 -19.23 25.83
C ASN A 4 -20.17 -18.19 25.12
N PRO A 5 -19.28 -18.58 24.19
CA PRO A 5 -18.41 -17.65 23.51
C PRO A 5 -19.23 -16.71 22.63
N LEU A 6 -19.03 -15.41 22.79
CA LEU A 6 -19.68 -14.37 21.99
C LEU A 6 -18.98 -14.31 20.63
N ILE A 7 -19.62 -14.85 19.58
CA ILE A 7 -19.10 -14.81 18.21
C ILE A 7 -19.70 -13.58 17.50
N PRO A 8 -18.89 -12.59 17.09
CA PRO A 8 -19.39 -11.43 16.37
C PRO A 8 -19.98 -11.83 15.02
N GLN A 9 -21.17 -11.32 14.70
CA GLN A 9 -21.76 -11.51 13.37
C GLN A 9 -21.05 -10.60 12.37
N SER A 10 -20.44 -11.22 11.34
CA SER A 10 -19.74 -10.47 10.30
C SER A 10 -20.69 -9.53 9.56
N LYS A 11 -20.26 -8.28 9.36
CA LYS A 11 -20.92 -7.33 8.45
C LYS A 11 -20.71 -7.69 6.97
N LEU A 12 -19.81 -8.64 6.69
CA LEU A 12 -19.39 -9.08 5.36
C LEU A 12 -19.36 -10.61 5.29
N PRO A 13 -20.51 -11.29 5.47
CA PRO A 13 -20.55 -12.76 5.62
C PRO A 13 -20.17 -13.53 4.34
N GLN A 14 -20.10 -12.87 3.18
CA GLN A 14 -19.92 -13.50 1.87
C GLN A 14 -18.55 -13.21 1.22
N LEU A 15 -17.69 -12.42 1.87
CA LEU A 15 -16.32 -12.16 1.39
C LEU A 15 -15.41 -13.32 1.81
N GLY A 16 -15.51 -14.43 1.09
CA GLY A 16 -14.58 -15.56 1.21
C GLY A 16 -13.20 -15.26 0.63
N THR A 17 -12.38 -16.30 0.49
CA THR A 17 -11.02 -16.20 -0.10
C THR A 17 -11.08 -15.74 -1.56
N THR A 18 -10.16 -14.87 -1.96
CA THR A 18 -10.13 -14.33 -3.33
C THR A 18 -9.46 -15.31 -4.30
N ILE A 19 -9.88 -15.26 -5.57
CA ILE A 19 -9.29 -16.06 -6.66
C ILE A 19 -7.79 -15.79 -6.80
N PHE A 20 -7.33 -14.56 -6.54
CA PHE A 20 -5.92 -14.16 -6.61
C PHE A 20 -5.02 -14.99 -5.69
N THR A 21 -5.46 -15.26 -4.46
CA THR A 21 -4.69 -16.05 -3.50
C THR A 21 -4.62 -17.52 -3.93
N GLN A 22 -5.73 -18.07 -4.41
CA GLN A 22 -5.78 -19.46 -4.87
C GLN A 22 -4.90 -19.67 -6.10
N MET A 23 -4.98 -18.78 -7.10
CA MET A 23 -4.20 -18.87 -8.33
C MET A 23 -2.70 -18.66 -8.08
N SER A 24 -2.32 -17.75 -7.19
CA SER A 24 -0.92 -17.55 -6.83
C SER A 24 -0.31 -18.78 -6.16
N ALA A 25 -1.04 -19.42 -5.23
CA ALA A 25 -0.59 -20.66 -4.59
C ALA A 25 -0.48 -21.82 -5.60
N LEU A 26 -1.46 -21.95 -6.50
CA LEU A 26 -1.44 -22.97 -7.54
C LEU A 26 -0.28 -22.77 -8.53
N ALA A 27 -0.01 -21.54 -8.94
CA ALA A 27 1.11 -21.22 -9.81
C ALA A 27 2.45 -21.62 -9.16
N GLN A 28 2.62 -21.36 -7.86
CA GLN A 28 3.80 -21.78 -7.11
C GLN A 28 3.92 -23.31 -7.03
N GLN A 29 2.82 -24.01 -6.72
CA GLN A 29 2.80 -25.47 -6.62
C GLN A 29 3.17 -26.15 -7.94
N HIS A 30 2.74 -25.58 -9.07
CA HIS A 30 2.98 -26.14 -10.40
C HIS A 30 4.19 -25.54 -11.12
N GLN A 31 4.97 -24.65 -10.47
CA GLN A 31 6.07 -23.91 -11.10
C GLN A 31 5.64 -23.19 -12.39
N ALA A 32 4.39 -22.71 -12.42
CA ALA A 32 3.85 -21.97 -13.54
C ALA A 32 4.26 -20.49 -13.45
N ILE A 33 4.43 -19.84 -14.61
CA ILE A 33 4.64 -18.39 -14.67
C ILE A 33 3.36 -17.68 -14.20
N ASN A 34 3.47 -16.87 -13.15
CA ASN A 34 2.33 -16.22 -12.54
C ASN A 34 2.01 -14.87 -13.21
N LEU A 35 1.16 -14.90 -14.24
CA LEU A 35 0.61 -13.69 -14.86
C LEU A 35 -0.69 -13.20 -14.19
N SER A 36 -1.13 -13.85 -13.10
CA SER A 36 -2.32 -13.47 -12.35
C SER A 36 -2.04 -12.45 -11.24
N GLN A 37 -0.77 -12.24 -10.91
CA GLN A 37 -0.33 -11.29 -9.90
C GLN A 37 -0.48 -9.85 -10.38
N GLY A 38 -1.15 -9.00 -9.58
CA GLY A 38 -1.45 -7.61 -9.91
C GLY A 38 -0.38 -6.60 -9.47
N PHE A 39 0.83 -7.04 -9.15
CA PHE A 39 1.94 -6.19 -8.74
C PHE A 39 3.25 -6.63 -9.43
N PRO A 40 4.23 -5.72 -9.58
CA PRO A 40 5.51 -6.05 -10.22
C PRO A 40 6.31 -7.12 -9.46
N ASP A 41 7.04 -7.96 -10.20
CA ASP A 41 8.01 -8.93 -9.69
C ASP A 41 9.45 -8.38 -9.63
N PHE A 42 9.63 -7.09 -9.94
CA PHE A 42 10.90 -6.38 -9.90
C PHE A 42 10.88 -5.23 -8.87
N ASP A 43 12.07 -4.85 -8.41
CA ASP A 43 12.24 -3.80 -7.42
C ASP A 43 12.00 -2.39 -7.98
N GLY A 44 11.60 -1.47 -7.08
CA GLY A 44 11.48 -0.05 -7.38
C GLY A 44 12.83 0.69 -7.51
N PRO A 45 12.80 2.02 -7.71
CA PRO A 45 14.02 2.82 -7.83
C PRO A 45 14.90 2.79 -6.58
N ARG A 46 16.18 2.48 -6.74
CA ARG A 46 17.17 2.41 -5.64
C ARG A 46 17.24 3.71 -4.83
N TYR A 47 17.20 4.86 -5.49
CA TYR A 47 17.20 6.16 -4.83
C TYR A 47 16.07 6.30 -3.80
N LEU A 48 14.89 5.73 -4.06
CA LEU A 48 13.77 5.78 -3.12
C LEU A 48 14.11 5.01 -1.84
N GLN A 49 14.69 3.82 -1.98
CA GLN A 49 15.13 2.99 -0.85
C GLN A 49 16.23 3.70 -0.02
N GLU A 50 17.18 4.35 -0.69
CA GLU A 50 18.25 5.12 -0.03
C GLU A 50 17.70 6.32 0.76
N ARG A 51 16.72 7.04 0.19
CA ARG A 51 16.07 8.16 0.90
C ARG A 51 15.22 7.69 2.08
N LEU A 52 14.57 6.53 1.96
CA LEU A 52 13.86 5.91 3.08
C LEU A 52 14.83 5.63 4.23
N ALA A 53 15.93 4.92 3.97
CA ALA A 53 16.95 4.62 4.98
C ALA A 53 17.49 5.89 5.64
N TYR A 54 17.84 6.89 4.83
CA TYR A 54 18.30 8.20 5.32
C TYR A 54 17.32 8.84 6.30
N HIS A 55 16.01 8.88 5.99
CA HIS A 55 15.03 9.53 6.86
C HIS A 55 14.75 8.74 8.14
N VAL A 56 14.87 7.40 8.08
CA VAL A 56 14.81 6.54 9.27
C VAL A 56 15.99 6.83 10.21
N ASP A 57 17.21 6.93 9.68
CA ASP A 57 18.43 7.23 10.44
C ASP A 57 18.40 8.64 11.06
N GLN A 58 17.74 9.59 10.40
CA GLN A 58 17.53 10.95 10.91
C GLN A 58 16.43 11.03 11.99
N GLY A 59 15.81 9.91 12.37
CA GLY A 59 14.81 9.86 13.43
C GLY A 59 13.42 10.37 13.03
N ALA A 60 13.14 10.53 11.73
CA ALA A 60 11.83 10.92 11.21
C ALA A 60 10.81 9.77 11.24
N ASN A 61 10.73 9.08 12.39
CA ASN A 61 9.96 7.84 12.61
C ASN A 61 8.67 8.08 13.42
N GLN A 62 8.44 9.33 13.86
CA GLN A 62 7.24 9.71 14.60
C GLN A 62 6.09 10.03 13.65
N TYR A 63 4.89 10.15 14.22
CA TYR A 63 3.69 10.42 13.45
C TYR A 63 3.85 11.62 12.50
N ALA A 64 3.52 11.37 11.23
CA ALA A 64 3.29 12.45 10.28
C ALA A 64 2.01 13.23 10.65
N PRO A 65 1.85 14.46 10.15
CA PRO A 65 0.58 15.18 10.24
C PRO A 65 -0.58 14.36 9.64
N MET A 66 -1.80 14.56 10.16
CA MET A 66 -2.99 13.82 9.71
C MET A 66 -3.26 13.93 8.20
N THR A 67 -2.99 15.10 7.61
CA THR A 67 -3.13 15.33 6.16
C THR A 67 -1.94 14.83 5.34
N GLY A 68 -0.92 14.26 5.98
CA GLY A 68 0.35 13.86 5.37
C GLY A 68 1.45 14.92 5.48
N VAL A 69 2.69 14.48 5.28
CA VAL A 69 3.90 15.32 5.34
C VAL A 69 3.80 16.47 4.32
N GLN A 70 4.06 17.71 4.76
CA GLN A 70 3.94 18.91 3.94
C GLN A 70 4.76 18.81 2.64
N ALA A 71 6.05 18.45 2.75
CA ALA A 71 6.94 18.30 1.60
C ALA A 71 6.43 17.26 0.57
N LEU A 72 5.77 16.19 1.03
CA LEU A 72 5.18 15.20 0.13
C LEU A 72 3.95 15.78 -0.60
N ARG A 73 3.09 16.51 0.11
CA ARG A 73 1.92 17.15 -0.49
C ARG A 73 2.30 18.20 -1.53
N GLU A 74 3.31 19.02 -1.25
CA GLU A 74 3.85 20.00 -2.20
C GLU A 74 4.43 19.33 -3.44
N ALA A 75 5.20 18.25 -3.26
CA ALA A 75 5.74 17.47 -4.38
C ALA A 75 4.64 16.88 -5.27
N ILE A 76 3.54 16.40 -4.66
CA ILE A 76 2.36 15.92 -5.40
C ILE A 76 1.67 17.06 -6.15
N ALA A 77 1.44 18.21 -5.50
CA ALA A 77 0.81 19.37 -6.14
C ALA A 77 1.59 19.83 -7.38
N GLN A 78 2.92 19.93 -7.27
CA GLN A 78 3.80 20.27 -8.39
C GLN A 78 3.77 19.19 -9.49
N LYS A 79 3.70 17.91 -9.13
CA LYS A 79 3.56 16.82 -10.11
C LYS A 79 2.24 16.93 -10.87
N THR A 80 1.14 17.19 -10.17
CA THR A 80 -0.20 17.38 -10.76
C THR A 80 -0.20 18.55 -11.73
N GLU A 81 0.40 19.68 -11.35
CA GLU A 81 0.56 20.84 -12.22
C GLU A 81 1.37 20.50 -13.49
N ARG A 82 2.52 19.83 -13.35
CA ARG A 82 3.37 19.45 -14.48
C ARG A 82 2.69 18.49 -15.45
N LEU A 83 1.89 17.55 -14.96
CA LEU A 83 1.24 16.54 -15.79
C LEU A 83 -0.09 16.99 -16.37
N TYR A 84 -0.84 17.81 -15.62
CA TYR A 84 -2.25 18.09 -15.93
C TYR A 84 -2.57 19.58 -16.00
N GLY A 85 -1.60 20.48 -15.79
CA GLY A 85 -1.79 21.92 -15.88
C GLY A 85 -2.68 22.52 -14.78
N TYR A 86 -2.97 21.76 -13.72
CA TYR A 86 -3.81 22.19 -12.60
C TYR A 86 -3.06 22.07 -11.28
N GLN A 87 -2.99 23.17 -10.54
CA GLN A 87 -2.32 23.22 -9.25
C GLN A 87 -3.30 22.99 -8.10
N THR A 88 -3.22 21.82 -7.49
CA THR A 88 -3.97 21.47 -6.28
C THR A 88 -3.30 22.07 -5.05
N GLY A 89 -3.83 23.16 -4.49
CA GLY A 89 -3.34 23.71 -3.21
C GLY A 89 -3.13 25.23 -3.17
N CYS A 90 -3.93 26.01 -3.88
CA CYS A 90 -3.93 27.47 -3.73
C CYS A 90 -4.75 27.88 -2.48
N ARG A 91 -4.11 27.79 -1.30
CA ARG A 91 -4.19 28.66 -0.11
C ARG A 91 -3.74 27.92 1.15
#